data_AF-A0A7X8ZZ49-F1
#
_entry.id   AF-A0A7X8ZZ49-F1
#
_cell.length_a   1.000
_cell.length_b   1.000
_cell.length_c   1.000
_cell.angle_alpha   90.00
_cell.angle_beta   90.00
_cell.angle_gamma   90.00
#
_symmetry.space_group_name_H-M   'P 1'
#
loop_
_entity.id
_entity.type
_entity.pdbx_description
1 polymer ?
#
loop_
_entity_poly.entity_id
_entity_poly.type
_entity_poly.pdbx_seq_one_letter_code
_entity_poly.pdbx_strand_id
1 'polypeptide(L)' 'PQRKGSRGSRPPGLDKTAYAGRNVVERRFALAKQWRGIATRYDKHAITYRASVVLCAVIAWLQK' A
#
# COMPACT_ATOMS: atom_id res chain seq x y z
N PRO A 1 19.63 19.49 7.07
CA PRO A 1 18.83 20.72 6.84
C PRO A 1 18.29 20.79 5.40
N GLN A 2 16.97 20.64 5.21
CA GLN A 2 16.37 20.63 3.86
C GLN A 2 16.08 22.04 3.36
N ARG A 3 16.66 22.38 2.21
CA ARG A 3 16.39 23.64 1.50
C ARG A 3 14.96 23.66 0.97
N LYS A 4 14.24 24.72 1.32
CA LYS A 4 12.88 25.06 0.86
C LYS A 4 12.96 25.49 -0.61
N GLY A 5 12.03 25.04 -1.46
CA GLY A 5 11.94 25.48 -2.85
C GLY A 5 11.63 26.98 -2.96
N SER A 6 11.89 27.57 -4.13
CA SER A 6 11.81 29.02 -4.39
C SER A 6 10.47 29.69 -4.08
N ARG A 7 9.37 28.92 -3.99
CA ARG A 7 8.03 29.42 -3.59
C ARG A 7 7.70 29.26 -2.09
N GLY A 8 8.67 28.86 -1.27
CA GLY A 8 8.55 28.93 0.19
C GLY A 8 7.37 28.17 0.81
N SER A 9 6.77 27.19 0.12
CA SER A 9 5.65 26.44 0.67
C SER A 9 6.09 25.67 1.91
N ARG A 10 5.19 25.62 2.90
CA ARG A 10 5.34 24.84 4.13
C ARG A 10 5.84 23.45 3.72
N PRO A 11 6.97 22.93 4.26
CA PRO A 11 7.28 21.53 4.06
C PRO A 11 6.01 20.78 4.47
N PRO A 12 5.41 19.93 3.63
CA PRO A 12 4.39 19.03 4.13
C PRO A 12 4.99 18.40 5.39
N GLY A 13 4.23 18.30 6.48
CA GLY A 13 4.65 17.69 7.75
C GLY A 13 4.90 16.20 7.58
N LEU A 14 5.67 15.84 6.56
CA LEU A 14 6.06 14.53 6.16
C LEU A 14 7.20 14.15 7.08
N ASP A 15 6.84 13.42 8.12
CA ASP A 15 7.82 12.71 8.90
C ASP A 15 8.55 11.72 7.98
N LYS A 16 9.80 12.05 7.66
CA LYS A 16 10.65 11.22 6.81
C LYS A 16 10.89 9.84 7.40
N THR A 17 10.93 9.74 8.73
CA THR A 17 11.19 8.48 9.41
C THR A 17 10.01 7.54 9.25
N ALA A 18 8.79 8.04 9.48
CA ALA A 18 7.56 7.32 9.15
C ALA A 18 7.44 7.01 7.66
N TYR A 19 7.80 7.97 6.79
CA TYR A 19 7.69 7.79 5.34
C TYR A 19 8.73 6.82 4.75
N ALA A 20 9.88 6.61 5.40
CA ALA A 20 10.88 5.63 4.97
C ALA A 20 10.32 4.19 4.96
N GLY A 21 9.32 3.90 5.80
CA GLY A 21 8.64 2.60 5.84
C GLY A 21 7.68 2.33 4.66
N ARG A 22 7.42 3.33 3.80
CA ARG A 22 6.44 3.24 2.70
C ARG A 22 6.69 2.05 1.76
N ASN A 23 7.95 1.76 1.42
CA ASN A 23 8.31 0.67 0.52
C ASN A 23 7.84 -0.71 1.03
N VAL A 24 7.77 -0.92 2.36
CA VAL A 24 7.27 -2.19 2.92
C VAL A 24 5.78 -2.37 2.60
N VAL A 25 4.99 -1.32 2.79
CA VAL A 25 3.56 -1.32 2.49
C VAL A 25 3.33 -1.48 0.99
N GLU A 26 4.04 -0.72 0.17
CA GLU A 26 3.91 -0.78 -1.30
C GLU A 26 4.23 -2.16 -1.87
N ARG A 27 5.29 -2.81 -1.39
CA ARG A 27 5.62 -4.18 -1.83
C ARG A 27 4.51 -5.17 -1.48
N ARG A 28 3.89 -5.05 -0.31
CA ARG A 28 2.77 -5.93 0.09
C ARG A 28 1.53 -5.69 -0.77
N PHE A 29 1.23 -4.43 -1.10
CA PHE A 29 0.16 -4.11 -2.06
C PHE A 29 0.47 -4.57 -3.48
N ALA A 30 1.73 -4.51 -3.92
CA ALA A 30 2.15 -5.01 -5.22
C ALA A 30 1.95 -6.54 -5.32
N LEU A 31 2.29 -7.29 -4.26
CA LEU A 31 2.02 -8.73 -4.16
C LEU A 31 0.51 -9.02 -4.21
N ALA A 32 -0.31 -8.25 -3.49
CA ALA A 32 -1.77 -8.41 -3.56
C ALA A 32 -2.32 -8.15 -4.98
N LYS A 33 -1.73 -7.21 -5.72
CA LYS A 33 -2.10 -6.92 -7.11
C LYS A 33 -1.62 -7.96 -8.13
N GLN A 34 -0.76 -8.91 -7.75
CA GLN A 34 -0.47 -10.07 -8.61
C GLN A 34 -1.74 -10.90 -8.89
N TRP A 35 -2.69 -10.86 -7.96
CA TRP A 35 -3.97 -11.56 -8.06
C TRP A 35 -4.93 -10.71 -8.89
N ARG A 36 -5.15 -11.10 -10.14
CA ARG A 36 -5.94 -10.33 -11.11
C ARG A 36 -7.32 -9.93 -10.59
N GLY A 37 -8.00 -10.80 -9.84
CA GLY A 37 -9.30 -10.50 -9.23
C GLY A 37 -9.26 -9.35 -8.21
N ILE A 38 -8.22 -9.28 -7.38
CA ILE A 38 -8.00 -8.20 -6.41
C ILE A 38 -7.61 -6.91 -7.14
N ALA A 39 -6.74 -7.02 -8.16
CA ALA A 39 -6.22 -5.89 -8.91
C ALA A 39 -7.29 -5.14 -9.70
N THR A 40 -8.22 -5.87 -10.33
CA THR A 40 -9.28 -5.28 -11.14
C THR A 40 -10.54 -4.96 -10.36
N ARG A 41 -10.70 -5.51 -9.15
CA ARG A 41 -11.87 -5.31 -8.28
C ARG A 41 -13.19 -5.63 -9.00
N TYR A 42 -13.23 -6.77 -9.68
CA TYR A 42 -14.44 -7.25 -10.39
C TYR A 42 -15.45 -7.98 -9.48
N ASP A 43 -15.11 -8.22 -8.22
CA ASP A 43 -16.03 -8.81 -7.26
C ASP A 43 -17.30 -7.96 -7.11
N LYS A 44 -18.45 -8.53 -7.47
CA LYS A 44 -19.76 -7.88 -7.38
C LYS A 44 -20.15 -7.54 -5.93
N HIS A 45 -19.68 -8.34 -4.97
CA HIS A 45 -19.99 -8.20 -3.56
C HIS A 45 -18.76 -7.77 -2.76
N ALA A 46 -18.97 -6.80 -1.86
CA ALA A 46 -17.92 -6.31 -0.97
C ALA A 46 -17.37 -7.41 -0.04
N ILE A 47 -18.20 -8.38 0.33
CA ILE A 47 -17.79 -9.53 1.17
C ILE A 47 -16.78 -10.39 0.43
N THR A 48 -17.05 -10.73 -0.82
CA THR A 48 -16.14 -11.54 -1.65
C THR A 48 -14.80 -10.84 -1.86
N TYR A 49 -14.83 -9.54 -2.18
CA TYR A 49 -13.60 -8.74 -2.30
C TYR A 49 -12.78 -8.76 -0.99
N ARG A 50 -13.46 -8.54 0.15
CA ARG A 50 -12.80 -8.56 1.47
C ARG A 50 -12.21 -9.93 1.79
N ALA A 51 -12.95 -11.01 1.53
CA ALA A 51 -12.46 -12.38 1.74
C ALA A 51 -11.19 -12.66 0.92
N SER A 52 -11.18 -12.25 -0.36
CA SER A 52 -10.00 -12.38 -1.23
C SER A 52 -8.79 -11.61 -0.71
N VAL A 53 -8.99 -10.38 -0.20
CA VAL A 53 -7.91 -9.57 0.39
C VAL A 53 -7.36 -10.23 1.67
N VAL A 54 -8.23 -10.72 2.55
CA VAL A 54 -7.82 -11.43 3.78
C VAL A 54 -7.07 -12.71 3.44
N LEU A 55 -7.57 -13.50 2.49
CA LEU A 55 -6.88 -14.70 2.02
C LEU A 55 -5.49 -14.39 1.47
N CYS A 56 -5.37 -13.34 0.65
CA CYS A 56 -4.07 -12.88 0.15
C CYS A 56 -3.12 -12.47 1.29
N ALA A 57 -3.63 -11.82 2.33
CA ALA A 57 -2.84 -11.44 3.50
C ALA A 57 -2.37 -12.68 4.29
N VAL A 58 -3.23 -13.68 4.48
CA VAL A 58 -2.88 -14.95 5.15
C VAL A 58 -1.82 -15.70 4.35
N ILE A 59 -1.96 -15.81 3.03
CA ILE A 59 -0.97 -16.47 2.18
C ILE A 59 0.38 -15.73 2.25
N ALA A 60 0.36 -14.40 2.16
CA ALA A 60 1.58 -13.59 2.27
C ALA A 60 2.23 -13.65 3.67
N TRP A 61 1.47 -14.02 4.71
CA TRP A 61 1.98 -14.30 6.05
C TRP A 61 2.63 -15.67 6.15
N LEU A 62 2.02 -16.71 5.56
CA LEU A 62 2.54 -18.09 5.58
C LEU A 62 3.77 -18.28 4.68
N GLN A 63 3.92 -17.47 3.62
CA GLN A 63 5.07 -17.51 2.71
C GLN A 63 6.29 -16.74 3.25
N LYS A 64 6.18 -16.17 4.44
CA LYS A 64 7.23 -15.37 5.08
C LYS A 64 7.96 -16.21 6.12
#